data_AF-A0A9R1VN86-F1
#
_entry.id   AF-A0A9R1VN86-F1
#
_cell.length_a   1.000
_cell.length_b   1.000
_cell.length_c   1.000
_cell.angle_alpha   90.00
_cell.angle_beta   90.00
_cell.angle_gamma   90.00
#
_symmetry.space_group_name_H-M   'P 1'
#
loop_
_entity.id
_entity.type
_entity.pdbx_description
1 polymer ?
#
loop_
_entity_poly.entity_id
_entity_poly.type
_entity_poly.pdbx_seq_one_letter_code
_entity_poly.pdbx_strand_id
1 'polypeptide(L)'
;MVQEAGKYESRDEEPKKKLEVKNALENYTYNIRNTAKDEKLGEKLTPVDKKIEDAIDEVIVWLYTNQLAEGDEFKDKMKELFPILKLLG
;
A
#
# COMPACT_ATOMS: atom_id res chain seq x y z
N MET A 1 0.91 31.68 29.73
CA MET A 1 1.14 31.16 28.36
C MET A 1 1.20 29.64 28.42
N VAL A 2 0.05 28.96 28.47
CA VAL A 2 -0.04 27.48 28.61
C VAL A 2 -1.11 26.90 27.66
N GLN A 3 -1.72 27.72 26.81
CA GLN A 3 -2.84 27.30 25.95
C GLN A 3 -2.42 26.91 24.52
N GLU A 4 -1.13 26.94 24.20
CA GLU A 4 -0.63 26.69 22.84
C GLU A 4 0.01 25.30 22.66
N ALA A 5 0.25 24.55 23.74
CA ALA A 5 0.84 23.21 23.66
C ALA A 5 -0.14 22.12 23.17
N GLY A 6 -1.45 22.28 23.41
CA GLY A 6 -2.45 21.26 23.02
C GLY A 6 -2.89 21.31 21.54
N LYS A 7 -2.63 22.41 20.82
CA LYS A 7 -3.02 22.54 19.39
C LYS A 7 -2.01 21.96 18.42
N TYR A 8 -0.79 21.67 18.87
CA TYR A 8 0.24 21.05 18.03
C TYR A 8 0.15 19.53 18.06
N GLU A 9 -0.11 18.92 19.22
CA GLU A 9 -0.13 17.45 19.35
C GLU A 9 -1.18 16.80 18.45
N SER A 10 -2.41 17.33 18.38
CA SER A 10 -3.44 16.80 17.48
C SER A 10 -3.22 17.13 15.99
N ARG A 11 -2.44 18.16 15.66
CA ARG A 11 -2.11 18.49 14.25
C ARG A 11 -1.01 17.60 13.68
N ASP A 12 -0.15 17.04 14.53
CA ASP A 12 0.94 16.13 14.13
C ASP A 12 0.50 14.66 14.06
N GLU A 13 -0.57 14.26 14.76
CA GLU A 13 -1.03 12.86 14.79
C GLU A 13 -1.62 12.35 13.47
N GLU A 14 -2.45 13.15 12.79
CA GLU A 14 -3.05 12.76 11.50
C GLU A 14 -2.02 12.56 10.37
N PRO A 15 -1.09 13.51 10.12
CA PRO A 15 -0.08 13.31 9.09
C PRO A 15 0.86 12.15 9.40
N LYS A 16 1.16 11.90 10.69
CA LYS A 16 1.96 10.74 11.11
C LYS A 16 1.24 9.43 10.82
N LYS A 17 -0.03 9.29 11.22
CA LYS A 17 -0.85 8.09 10.94
C LYS A 17 -0.99 7.85 9.44
N LYS A 18 -1.19 8.91 8.65
CA LYS A 18 -1.24 8.85 7.19
C LYS A 18 0.06 8.31 6.59
N LEU A 19 1.21 8.82 7.04
CA LEU A 19 2.52 8.33 6.60
C LEU A 19 2.74 6.87 6.96
N GLU A 20 2.33 6.44 8.17
CA GLU A 20 2.44 5.05 8.59
C GLU A 20 1.60 4.11 7.71
N VAL A 21 0.34 4.47 7.42
CA VAL A 21 -0.53 3.67 6.54
C VAL A 21 0.03 3.62 5.11
N LYS A 22 0.51 4.74 4.59
CA LYS A 22 1.16 4.79 3.27
C LYS A 22 2.39 3.89 3.21
N ASN A 23 3.30 4.01 4.18
CA ASN A 23 4.51 3.19 4.26
C ASN A 23 4.17 1.70 4.40
N ALA A 24 3.11 1.36 5.13
CA ALA A 24 2.62 -0.01 5.24
C ALA A 24 2.13 -0.53 3.88
N LEU A 25 1.34 0.26 3.15
CA LEU A 25 0.88 -0.09 1.80
C LEU A 25 2.04 -0.24 0.82
N GLU A 26 3.00 0.69 0.81
CA GLU A 26 4.20 0.61 -0.04
C GLU A 26 4.99 -0.68 0.24
N ASN A 27 5.40 -0.90 1.50
CA ASN A 27 6.14 -2.10 1.89
C ASN A 27 5.38 -3.39 1.54
N TYR A 28 4.08 -3.41 1.81
CA TYR A 28 3.24 -4.55 1.49
C TYR A 28 3.20 -4.82 -0.01
N THR A 29 3.00 -3.80 -0.84
CA THR A 29 2.95 -3.89 -2.30
C THR A 29 4.28 -4.36 -2.89
N TYR A 30 5.41 -3.88 -2.39
CA TYR A 30 6.74 -4.33 -2.85
C TYR A 30 7.05 -5.77 -2.43
N ASN A 31 6.68 -6.17 -1.20
CA ASN A 31 6.90 -7.53 -0.73
C ASN A 31 6.15 -8.54 -1.59
N ILE A 32 4.85 -8.32 -1.85
CA ILE A 32 4.07 -9.24 -2.70
C ILE A 32 4.57 -9.26 -4.15
N ARG A 33 5.06 -8.13 -4.67
CA ARG A 33 5.67 -8.06 -6.00
C ARG A 33 6.91 -8.94 -6.08
N ASN A 34 7.76 -8.90 -5.06
CA ASN A 34 8.97 -9.70 -5.01
C ASN A 34 8.62 -11.18 -4.89
N THR A 35 7.73 -11.56 -3.97
CA THR A 35 7.26 -12.95 -3.82
C THR A 35 6.67 -13.48 -5.12
N ALA A 36 5.76 -12.74 -5.75
CA ALA A 36 5.14 -13.13 -7.01
C ALA A 36 6.13 -13.28 -8.16
N LYS A 37 7.24 -12.51 -8.15
CA LYS A 37 8.30 -12.63 -9.16
C LYS A 37 9.24 -13.79 -8.89
N ASP A 38 9.62 -14.01 -7.62
CA ASP A 38 10.49 -15.11 -7.20
C ASP A 38 9.87 -16.47 -7.54
N GLU A 39 8.58 -16.67 -7.25
CA GLU A 39 7.86 -17.92 -7.57
C GLU A 39 7.80 -18.20 -9.08
N LYS A 40 7.87 -17.17 -9.92
CA LYS A 40 7.62 -17.28 -11.36
C LYS A 40 8.89 -17.17 -12.20
N LEU A 41 10.06 -17.05 -11.56
CA LEU A 41 11.33 -16.81 -12.21
C LEU A 41 11.80 -18.08 -12.96
N GLY A 42 11.31 -18.24 -14.20
CA GLY A 42 11.60 -19.38 -15.07
C GLY A 42 10.36 -20.11 -15.61
N GLU A 43 9.16 -19.74 -15.17
CA GLU A 43 7.90 -20.39 -15.56
C GLU A 43 7.03 -19.49 -16.44
N LYS A 44 6.13 -20.10 -17.24
CA LYS A 44 5.12 -19.33 -17.99
C LYS A 44 4.02 -18.85 -17.04
N LEU A 45 3.85 -17.54 -16.93
CA LEU A 45 2.79 -16.91 -16.14
C LEU A 45 1.40 -17.44 -16.53
N THR A 46 0.64 -17.90 -15.54
CA THR A 46 -0.77 -18.25 -15.68
C THR A 46 -1.65 -16.99 -15.80
N PRO A 47 -2.92 -17.11 -16.21
CA PRO A 47 -3.84 -15.97 -16.20
C PRO A 47 -4.07 -15.38 -14.80
N VAL A 48 -3.95 -16.18 -13.74
CA VAL A 48 -4.04 -15.70 -12.36
C VAL A 48 -2.80 -14.89 -12.01
N ASP A 49 -1.63 -15.36 -12.42
CA ASP A 49 -0.37 -14.67 -12.21
C ASP A 49 -0.33 -13.28 -12.81
N LYS A 50 -0.82 -13.15 -14.03
CA LYS A 50 -0.91 -11.85 -14.72
C LYS A 50 -1.86 -10.90 -14.00
N LYS A 51 -3.01 -11.39 -13.53
CA LYS A 51 -3.94 -10.57 -12.73
C LYS A 51 -3.31 -10.07 -11.42
N ILE A 52 -2.47 -10.90 -10.79
CA ILE A 52 -1.73 -10.51 -9.59
C ILE A 52 -0.72 -9.41 -9.93
N GLU A 53 0.07 -9.58 -11.00
CA GLU A 53 1.04 -8.56 -11.45
C GLU A 53 0.37 -7.23 -11.83
N ASP A 54 -0.69 -7.29 -12.65
CA ASP A 54 -1.44 -6.11 -13.09
C ASP A 54 -1.96 -5.33 -11.89
N ALA A 55 -2.57 -6.01 -10.93
CA ALA A 55 -3.14 -5.34 -9.77
C ALA A 55 -2.07 -4.79 -8.81
N ILE A 56 -0.91 -5.44 -8.67
CA ILE A 56 0.24 -4.90 -7.95
C ILE A 56 0.74 -3.62 -8.62
N ASP A 57 0.93 -3.63 -9.94
CA ASP A 57 1.38 -2.47 -10.69
C ASP A 57 0.36 -1.32 -10.64
N GLU A 58 -0.94 -1.61 -10.65
CA GLU A 58 -2.00 -0.62 -10.42
C GLU A 58 -1.88 0.06 -9.05
N VAL A 59 -1.63 -0.70 -7.97
CA VAL A 59 -1.41 -0.11 -6.64
C VAL A 59 -0.14 0.75 -6.61
N ILE A 60 0.94 0.30 -7.26
CA ILE A 60 2.19 1.06 -7.36
C ILE A 60 1.95 2.40 -8.07
N VAL A 61 1.29 2.38 -9.23
CA VAL A 61 0.94 3.60 -9.97
C VAL A 61 0.04 4.51 -9.13
N TRP A 62 -0.94 3.93 -8.43
CA TRP A 62 -1.82 4.69 -7.54
C TRP A 62 -1.02 5.36 -6.42
N LEU A 63 -0.10 4.65 -5.75
CA LEU A 63 0.79 5.20 -4.73
C LEU A 63 1.61 6.38 -5.27
N TYR A 64 2.22 6.25 -6.46
CA TYR A 64 3.01 7.32 -7.07
C TYR A 64 2.18 8.55 -7.45
N THR A 65 0.93 8.36 -7.87
CA THR A 65 0.05 9.45 -8.31
C THR A 65 -0.71 10.09 -7.14
N ASN A 66 -0.92 9.37 -6.04
CA ASN A 66 -1.75 9.77 -4.90
C ASN A 66 -0.91 9.94 -3.61
N GLN A 67 0.28 10.55 -3.73
CA GLN A 67 1.21 10.76 -2.61
C GLN A 67 0.62 11.61 -1.47
N LEU A 68 -0.41 12.41 -1.77
CA LEU A 68 -1.11 13.31 -0.83
C LEU A 68 -2.49 12.80 -0.44
N ALA A 69 -2.88 11.57 -0.81
CA ALA A 69 -4.18 10.98 -0.46
C ALA A 69 -4.39 10.90 1.04
N GLU A 70 -5.62 10.95 1.51
CA GLU A 70 -5.96 10.84 2.92
C GLU A 70 -5.71 9.44 3.48
N GLY A 71 -5.56 9.36 4.81
CA GLY A 71 -5.26 8.11 5.50
C GLY A 71 -6.28 7.00 5.20
N ASP A 72 -7.55 7.36 5.01
CA ASP A 72 -8.61 6.41 4.67
C ASP A 72 -8.53 5.92 3.23
N GLU A 73 -8.10 6.76 2.28
CA GLU A 73 -7.87 6.35 0.88
C GLU A 73 -6.75 5.30 0.79
N PHE A 74 -5.66 5.49 1.55
CA PHE A 74 -4.61 4.47 1.63
C PHE A 74 -5.13 3.15 2.25
N LYS A 75 -5.98 3.21 3.27
CA LYS A 75 -6.59 2.01 3.88
C LYS A 75 -7.49 1.28 2.88
N ASP A 76 -8.29 2.02 2.12
CA ASP A 76 -9.18 1.41 1.12
C ASP A 76 -8.37 0.75 0.01
N LYS A 77 -7.30 1.40 -0.47
CA LYS A 77 -6.38 0.78 -1.42
C LYS A 77 -5.69 -0.47 -0.86
N MET A 78 -5.37 -0.49 0.43
CA MET A 78 -4.84 -1.68 1.11
C MET A 78 -5.86 -2.84 1.13
N LYS A 79 -7.15 -2.56 1.32
CA LYS A 79 -8.20 -3.59 1.26
C LYS A 79 -8.38 -4.17 -0.14
N GLU A 80 -8.18 -3.38 -1.19
CA GLU A 80 -8.20 -3.87 -2.57
C GLU A 80 -7.04 -4.84 -2.87
N LEU A 81 -5.90 -4.62 -2.22
CA LEU A 81 -4.71 -5.46 -2.40
C LEU A 81 -4.78 -6.78 -1.60
N PHE A 82 -5.53 -6.81 -0.51
CA PHE A 82 -5.60 -7.95 0.41
C PHE A 82 -6.12 -9.27 -0.23
N PRO A 83 -7.16 -9.27 -1.08
CA PRO A 83 -7.60 -10.47 -1.80
C PRO A 83 -6.52 -11.07 -2.71
N ILE A 84 -5.63 -10.23 -3.25
CA ILE A 84 -4.58 -10.67 -4.18
C ILE A 84 -3.52 -11.49 -3.45
N LEU A 85 -3.19 -11.13 -2.21
CA LEU A 85 -2.32 -11.94 -1.35
C LEU A 85 -2.90 -13.33 -1.10
N LYS A 86 -4.21 -13.46 -0.93
CA LYS A 86 -4.85 -14.78 -0.72
C LYS A 86 -4.74 -15.70 -1.94
N LEU A 87 -4.33 -15.18 -3.09
CA LEU A 87 -4.07 -15.98 -4.29
C LEU A 87 -2.61 -16.44 -4.38
N LEU A 88 -1.72 -15.90 -3.54
CA LEU A 88 -0.28 -16.23 -3.45
C LEU A 88 0.03 -17.26 -2.34
N GLY A 89 -0.97 -17.76 -1.61
CA GLY A 89 -0.82 -18.78 -0.57
C GLY A 89 -1.79 -19.93 -0.76
#